data_AF-A0A7X9MUY3-F1
#
_entry.id   AF-A0A7X9MUY3-F1
#
_cell.length_a   1.000
_cell.length_b   1.000
_cell.length_c   1.000
_cell.angle_alpha   90.00
_cell.angle_beta   90.00
_cell.angle_gamma   90.00
#
_symmetry.space_group_name_H-M   'P 1'
#
loop_
_entity.id
_entity.type
_entity.pdbx_description
1 polymer ?
#
loop_
_entity_poly.entity_id
_entity_poly.type
_entity_poly.pdbx_seq_one_letter_code
_entity_poly.pdbx_strand_id
1 'polypeptide(L)'
;MGKDTLIQKEANNLVAKLQQGNSNPGIGNNSLGFGGIHELRSKNGARVYFRNINGGVEILAKSNKKNQGTVIKVLKQLYGK
;
A
#
# COMPACT_ATOMS: atom_id res chain seq x y z
N MET A 1 -2.83 13.18 0.34
CA MET A 1 -3.00 12.34 1.54
C MET A 1 -2.84 13.13 2.84
N GLY A 2 -1.75 13.88 3.04
CA GLY A 2 -1.41 14.48 4.35
C GLY A 2 -2.41 15.47 4.99
N LYS A 3 -3.40 15.98 4.24
CA LYS A 3 -4.48 16.83 4.80
C LYS A 3 -5.75 16.06 5.17
N ASP A 4 -5.90 14.81 4.73
CA ASP A 4 -7.10 14.02 4.95
C ASP A 4 -6.88 13.05 6.11
N THR A 5 -7.49 13.34 7.25
CA THR A 5 -7.31 12.61 8.50
C THR A 5 -7.92 11.20 8.44
N LEU A 6 -9.02 11.04 7.71
CA LEU A 6 -9.68 9.74 7.53
C LEU A 6 -8.79 8.80 6.71
N ILE A 7 -8.26 9.28 5.59
CA ILE A 7 -7.36 8.49 4.73
C ILE A 7 -6.09 8.08 5.48
N GLN A 8 -5.54 8.97 6.31
CA GLN A 8 -4.37 8.64 7.14
C GLN A 8 -4.68 7.56 8.17
N LYS A 9 -5.81 7.68 8.87
CA LYS A 9 -6.26 6.67 9.84
C LYS A 9 -6.45 5.31 9.18
N GLU A 10 -7.07 5.27 8.00
CA GLU A 10 -7.24 4.03 7.25
C GLU A 10 -5.92 3.43 6.78
N ALA A 11 -4.99 4.24 6.26
CA ALA A 11 -3.67 3.75 5.88
C ALA A 11 -2.93 3.15 7.09
N ASN A 12 -3.03 3.78 8.26
CA ASN A 12 -2.45 3.25 9.49
C ASN A 12 -3.11 1.94 9.92
N ASN A 13 -4.44 1.84 9.81
CA ASN A 13 -5.16 0.59 10.10
C ASN A 13 -4.75 -0.55 9.16
N LEU A 14 -4.53 -0.27 7.87
CA LEU A 14 -4.04 -1.28 6.93
C LEU A 14 -2.65 -1.79 7.34
N VAL A 15 -1.74 -0.88 7.71
CA VAL A 15 -0.38 -1.25 8.16
C VAL A 15 -0.43 -2.07 9.45
N ALA A 16 -1.19 -1.63 10.45
CA ALA A 16 -1.28 -2.31 11.74
C ALA A 16 -1.79 -3.76 11.59
N LYS A 17 -2.82 -3.96 10.76
CA LYS A 17 -3.33 -5.31 10.48
C LYS A 17 -2.35 -6.16 9.66
N LEU A 18 -1.64 -5.56 8.70
CA LEU A 18 -0.60 -6.25 7.94
C LEU A 18 0.51 -6.77 8.87
N GLN A 19 0.94 -5.95 9.83
CA GLN A 19 1.93 -6.33 10.85
C GLN A 19 1.45 -7.47 11.76
N GLN A 20 0.14 -7.62 11.94
CA GLN A 20 -0.47 -8.72 12.67
C GLN A 20 -0.61 -10.01 11.82
N GLY A 21 -0.02 -10.04 10.62
CA GLY A 21 -0.09 -11.21 9.72
C GLY A 21 -1.36 -11.27 8.88
N ASN A 22 -2.24 -10.25 8.92
CA ASN A 22 -3.39 -10.20 8.04
C ASN A 22 -2.98 -9.72 6.65
N SER A 23 -2.88 -10.66 5.71
CA SER A 23 -2.51 -10.40 4.32
C SER A 23 -3.63 -9.78 3.47
N ASN A 24 -4.86 -9.65 3.99
CA ASN A 24 -5.97 -8.93 3.34
C ASN A 24 -6.71 -8.00 4.32
N PRO A 25 -6.03 -6.97 4.86
CA PRO A 25 -6.53 -6.15 5.98
C PRO A 25 -7.61 -5.12 5.61
N GLY A 26 -7.93 -5.00 4.32
CA GLY A 26 -8.85 -4.02 3.75
C GLY A 26 -9.86 -4.65 2.81
N ILE A 27 -10.15 -3.97 1.69
CA ILE A 27 -11.08 -4.43 0.66
C ILE A 27 -10.38 -5.08 -0.54
N GLY A 28 -9.06 -5.21 -0.49
CA GLY A 28 -8.28 -5.88 -1.53
C GLY A 28 -6.78 -5.80 -1.31
N ASN A 29 -6.10 -6.81 -1.85
CA ASN A 29 -4.66 -6.94 -1.97
C ASN A 29 -4.35 -7.33 -3.42
N ASN A 30 -3.74 -6.43 -4.18
CA ASN A 30 -3.41 -6.68 -5.59
C ASN A 30 -1.91 -6.63 -5.82
N SER A 31 -1.36 -7.62 -6.53
CA SER A 31 0.00 -7.51 -7.07
C SER A 31 0.05 -6.40 -8.12
N LEU A 32 1.11 -5.58 -8.10
CA LEU A 32 1.37 -4.59 -9.15
C LEU A 32 2.02 -5.19 -10.40
N GLY A 33 2.39 -6.48 -10.36
CA GLY A 33 3.03 -7.18 -11.49
C GLY A 33 4.51 -6.86 -11.69
N PHE A 34 5.15 -6.17 -10.74
CA PHE A 34 6.58 -5.87 -10.75
C PHE A 34 7.14 -5.69 -9.33
N GLY A 35 8.45 -5.90 -9.16
CA GLY A 35 9.18 -5.62 -7.92
C GLY A 35 8.72 -6.38 -6.67
N GLY A 36 7.88 -7.42 -6.83
CA GLY A 36 7.21 -8.12 -5.72
C GLY A 36 6.27 -7.21 -4.90
N ILE A 37 5.77 -6.12 -5.51
CA ILE A 37 4.98 -5.10 -4.80
C ILE A 37 3.50 -5.44 -4.84
N HIS A 38 2.86 -5.33 -3.69
CA HIS A 38 1.43 -5.47 -3.47
C HIS A 38 0.80 -4.16 -3.02
N GLU A 39 -0.45 -3.93 -3.41
CA GLU A 39 -1.27 -2.79 -3.02
C GLU A 39 -2.45 -3.24 -2.15
N LEU A 40 -2.49 -2.75 -0.92
CA LEU A 40 -3.66 -2.84 -0.04
C LEU A 40 -4.61 -1.66 -0.29
N ARG A 41 -5.91 -1.92 -0.22
CA ARG A 41 -6.96 -0.92 -0.43
C ARG A 41 -7.86 -0.81 0.78
N SER A 42 -8.13 0.41 1.25
CA SER A 42 -9.21 0.68 2.21
C SER A 42 -10.51 1.07 1.51
N LYS A 43 -11.60 1.07 2.28
CA LYS A 43 -12.94 1.45 1.83
C LYS A 43 -13.01 2.89 1.36
N ASN A 44 -12.45 3.85 2.11
CA ASN A 44 -12.54 5.27 1.75
C ASN A 44 -11.42 5.74 0.81
N GLY A 45 -10.54 4.85 0.37
CA GLY A 45 -9.64 5.12 -0.75
C GLY A 45 -8.17 5.29 -0.39
N ALA A 46 -7.76 4.97 0.84
CA ALA A 46 -6.36 4.81 1.20
C ALA A 46 -5.74 3.58 0.49
N ARG A 47 -4.45 3.69 0.18
CA ARG A 47 -3.62 2.69 -0.47
C ARG A 47 -2.31 2.56 0.29
N VAL A 48 -1.88 1.34 0.52
CA VAL A 48 -0.58 1.03 1.11
C VAL A 48 0.14 0.06 0.18
N TYR A 49 1.36 0.41 -0.21
CA TYR A 49 2.19 -0.41 -1.08
C TYR A 49 3.29 -1.06 -0.25
N PHE A 50 3.44 -2.36 -0.39
CA PHE A 50 4.41 -3.13 0.38
C PHE A 50 4.99 -4.26 -0.45
N ARG A 51 6.13 -4.79 -0.02
CA ARG A 51 6.67 -6.06 -0.51
C ARG A 51 7.06 -6.94 0.67
N ASN A 52 7.05 -8.25 0.45
CA ASN A 52 7.58 -9.19 1.44
C ASN A 52 9.11 -9.18 1.36
N ILE A 53 9.76 -9.16 2.52
CA ILE A 53 11.21 -9.28 2.68
C ILE A 53 11.50 -10.43 3.65
N ASN A 54 12.76 -10.83 3.75
CA ASN A 54 13.13 -11.86 4.72
C ASN A 54 12.80 -11.38 6.15
N GLY A 55 11.93 -12.10 6.85
CA GLY A 55 11.50 -11.76 8.21
C GLY A 55 10.39 -10.70 8.33
N GLY A 56 9.77 -10.24 7.23
CA GLY A 56 8.64 -9.32 7.36
C GLY A 56 8.15 -8.64 6.08
N VAL A 57 7.61 -7.44 6.25
CA VAL A 57 7.06 -6.61 5.18
C VAL A 57 7.75 -5.25 5.17
N GLU A 58 8.07 -4.75 3.99
CA GLU A 58 8.57 -3.39 3.79
C GLU A 58 7.47 -2.52 3.21
N ILE A 59 7.13 -1.43 3.89
CA ILE A 59 6.16 -0.45 3.37
C ILE A 59 6.90 0.54 2.46
N LEU A 60 6.58 0.52 1.17
CA LEU A 60 7.25 1.32 0.15
C LEU A 60 6.59 2.69 -0.05
N ALA A 61 5.27 2.75 0.04
CA ALA A 61 4.53 3.99 -0.17
C ALA A 61 3.12 3.95 0.44
N LYS A 62 2.52 5.14 0.58
CA LYS A 62 1.09 5.32 0.88
C LYS A 62 0.50 6.30 -0.13
N SER A 63 -0.70 6.01 -0.64
CA SER A 63 -1.41 6.89 -1.58
C SER A 63 -2.93 6.88 -1.32
N ASN A 64 -3.66 7.78 -1.96
CA ASN A 64 -5.11 7.70 -2.04
C ASN A 64 -5.53 7.51 -3.49
N LYS A 65 -6.82 7.27 -3.73
CA LYS A 65 -7.34 7.06 -5.09
C LYS A 65 -6.93 8.16 -6.10
N LYS A 66 -6.79 9.42 -5.65
CA LYS A 66 -6.45 10.56 -6.51
C LYS A 66 -5.00 10.54 -7.01
N ASN A 67 -4.06 10.03 -6.20
CA ASN A 67 -2.63 10.02 -6.53
C ASN A 67 -2.03 8.61 -6.69
N GLN A 68 -2.87 7.58 -6.71
CA GLN A 68 -2.50 6.17 -6.92
C GLN A 68 -1.63 5.98 -8.17
N GLY A 69 -2.04 6.53 -9.32
CA GLY A 69 -1.30 6.37 -10.58
C GLY A 69 0.11 6.97 -10.54
N THR A 70 0.26 8.15 -9.94
CA THR A 70 1.57 8.80 -9.76
C THR A 70 2.50 7.96 -8.89
N VAL A 71 1.99 7.43 -7.77
CA VAL A 71 2.79 6.58 -6.87
C VAL A 71 3.20 5.27 -7.56
N ILE A 72 2.28 4.61 -8.28
CA ILE A 72 2.59 3.38 -9.02
C ILE A 72 3.64 3.64 -10.10
N LYS A 73 3.57 4.78 -10.80
CA LYS A 73 4.58 5.17 -11.80
C LYS A 73 5.97 5.29 -11.17
N VAL A 74 6.09 5.98 -10.03
CA VAL A 74 7.36 6.11 -9.31
C VAL A 74 7.87 4.76 -8.83
N LEU A 75 7.00 3.91 -8.25
CA LEU A 75 7.38 2.56 -7.83
C LEU A 75 7.86 1.71 -9.01
N LYS A 76 7.24 1.82 -10.18
CA LYS A 76 7.67 1.10 -11.39
C LYS A 76 9.04 1.57 -11.89
N GLN A 77 9.33 2.88 -11.80
CA GLN A 77 10.65 3.41 -12.16
C GLN A 77 11.76 2.90 -11.21
N LEU A 78 11.45 2.76 -9.92
CA LEU A 78 12.40 2.32 -8.91
C LEU A 78 12.60 0.79 -8.89
N TYR A 79 11.52 0.02 -9.09
CA TYR A 79 11.49 -1.42 -8.80
C TYR A 79 10.99 -2.29 -9.97
N GLY A 80 10.71 -1.70 -11.14
CA GLY A 80 10.15 -2.41 -12.29
C GLY A 80 11.19 -3.00 -13.25
N LYS A 81 12.45 -3.12 -12.84
CA LYS A 81 13.54 -3.71 -13.62
C LYS A 81 13.56 -5.22 -13.48
#